data_AF-A0A640VT87-F1
#
_entry.id   AF-A0A640VT87-F1
#
_cell.length_a   1.000
_cell.length_b   1.000
_cell.length_c   1.000
_cell.angle_alpha   90.00
_cell.angle_beta   90.00
_cell.angle_gamma   90.00
#
_symmetry.space_group_name_H-M   'P 1'
#
loop_
_entity.id
_entity.type
_entity.pdbx_description
1 polymer ?
#
loop_
_entity_poly.entity_id
_entity_poly.type
_entity_poly.pdbx_seq_one_letter_code
_entity_poly.pdbx_strand_id
1 'polypeptide(L)' 'MVQDSLTETSFRKNVLNLEEGDIAAFVRKCVKDRSLSKVVGHLNNDMLFGTHKERREAEEALHRLGFL' A
#
# COMPACT_ATOMS: atom_id res chain seq x y z
N MET A 1 9.67 13.86 -21.05
CA MET A 1 9.87 12.59 -20.31
C MET A 1 8.64 12.41 -19.45
N VAL A 2 7.76 11.49 -19.82
CA VAL A 2 6.55 11.19 -19.04
C VAL A 2 7.05 10.36 -17.85
N GLN A 3 7.26 11.01 -16.71
CA GLN A 3 7.56 10.32 -15.46
C GLN A 3 6.38 9.41 -15.14
N ASP A 4 6.67 8.12 -15.00
CA ASP A 4 5.74 7.05 -14.75
C ASP A 4 4.80 7.38 -13.58
N SER A 5 3.59 7.78 -13.93
CA SER A 5 2.49 7.99 -13.01
C SER A 5 1.91 6.64 -12.58
N LEU A 6 2.69 5.85 -11.84
CA LEU A 6 2.13 5.16 -10.69
C LEU A 6 1.88 6.25 -9.65
N THR A 7 0.85 7.06 -9.90
CA THR A 7 0.44 8.13 -9.01
C THR A 7 0.27 7.53 -7.62
N GLU A 8 0.99 8.09 -6.65
CA GLU A 8 1.06 7.74 -5.23
C GLU A 8 -0.32 7.52 -4.58
N THR A 9 -1.37 8.00 -5.25
CA THR A 9 -2.77 8.02 -4.87
C THR A 9 -3.46 6.65 -4.73
N SER A 10 -2.82 5.48 -4.89
CA SER A 10 -3.53 4.24 -4.52
C SER A 10 -2.71 3.00 -4.18
N PHE A 11 -1.56 3.11 -3.51
CA PHE A 11 -1.03 1.91 -2.85
C PHE A 11 -2.07 1.27 -1.92
N ARG A 12 -2.83 2.10 -1.22
CA ARG A 12 -3.98 1.70 -0.40
C ARG A 12 -5.05 0.94 -1.18
N LYS A 13 -5.62 1.51 -2.26
CA LYS A 13 -6.64 0.79 -3.04
C LYS A 13 -6.07 -0.44 -3.73
N ASN A 14 -4.82 -0.38 -4.20
CA ASN A 14 -4.18 -1.55 -4.82
C ASN A 14 -4.09 -2.69 -3.81
N VAL A 15 -3.67 -2.43 -2.57
CA VAL A 15 -3.60 -3.44 -1.51
C VAL A 15 -4.99 -3.93 -1.11
N LEU A 16 -5.98 -3.03 -0.98
CA LEU A 16 -7.35 -3.40 -0.64
C LEU A 16 -8.06 -4.20 -1.74
N ASN A 17 -7.66 -4.02 -3.00
CA ASN A 17 -8.21 -4.76 -4.14
C ASN A 17 -7.50 -6.09 -4.39
N LEU A 18 -6.43 -6.43 -3.67
CA LEU A 18 -5.81 -7.76 -3.79
C LEU A 18 -6.78 -8.83 -3.31
N GLU A 19 -6.71 -10.03 -3.86
CA GLU A 19 -7.32 -11.20 -3.24
C GLU A 19 -6.41 -11.69 -2.10
N GLU A 20 -6.96 -12.37 -1.11
CA GLU A 20 -6.19 -12.86 0.05
C GLU A 20 -5.03 -13.77 -0.38
N GLY A 21 -5.23 -14.60 -1.41
CA GLY A 21 -4.20 -15.44 -2.00
C GLY A 21 -3.05 -14.68 -2.68
N ASP A 22 -3.29 -13.44 -3.12
CA ASP A 22 -2.32 -12.63 -3.87
C ASP A 22 -1.45 -11.75 -2.99
N ILE A 23 -1.82 -11.54 -1.72
CA ILE A 23 -1.10 -10.69 -0.77
C ILE A 23 0.36 -11.15 -0.64
N ALA A 24 0.58 -12.44 -0.46
CA ALA A 24 1.94 -12.98 -0.29
C ALA A 24 2.78 -12.81 -1.58
N ALA A 25 2.16 -12.92 -2.75
CA ALA A 25 2.83 -12.70 -4.03
C ALA A 25 3.16 -11.21 -4.23
N PHE A 26 2.23 -10.32 -3.86
CA PHE A 26 2.43 -8.88 -3.90
C PHE A 26 3.59 -8.45 -2.99
N VAL A 27 3.62 -8.91 -1.73
CA VAL A 27 4.72 -8.59 -0.79
C VAL A 27 6.06 -9.07 -1.36
N ARG A 28 6.13 -10.32 -1.86
CA ARG A 28 7.36 -10.85 -2.49
C ARG A 28 7.80 -10.00 -3.68
N LYS A 29 6.87 -9.56 -4.51
CA LYS A 29 7.15 -8.65 -5.63
C LYS A 29 7.69 -7.31 -5.13
N CYS A 30 7.05 -6.69 -4.14
CA CYS A 30 7.51 -5.43 -3.57
C CYS A 30 8.89 -5.53 -2.91
N VAL A 31 9.24 -6.67 -2.30
CA VAL A 31 10.60 -6.92 -1.80
C VAL A 31 11.60 -6.98 -2.95
N LYS A 32 11.29 -7.76 -4.00
CA LYS A 32 12.16 -7.91 -5.18
C LYS A 32 12.39 -6.56 -5.88
N ASP A 33 11.32 -5.78 -6.02
CA ASP A 33 11.34 -4.47 -6.69
C ASP A 33 11.85 -3.35 -5.74
N ARG A 34 12.25 -3.68 -4.50
CA ARG A 34 12.70 -2.73 -3.46
C ARG A 34 11.71 -1.59 -3.21
N SER A 35 10.42 -1.86 -3.35
CA SER A 35 9.33 -0.89 -3.23
C SER A 35 8.48 -1.06 -1.97
N LEU A 36 8.69 -2.14 -1.20
CA LEU A 36 7.88 -2.43 0.00
C LEU A 36 7.93 -1.29 1.04
N SER A 37 9.11 -0.74 1.31
CA SER A 37 9.27 0.39 2.23
C SER A 37 8.53 1.64 1.76
N LYS A 38 8.48 1.88 0.44
CA LYS A 38 7.71 2.97 -0.15
C LYS A 38 6.21 2.74 0.05
N VAL A 39 5.70 1.54 -0.23
CA VAL A 39 4.29 1.17 0.00
C VAL A 39 3.90 1.42 1.45
N VAL A 40 4.66 0.86 2.40
CA VAL A 40 4.40 1.03 3.83
C VAL A 40 4.51 2.50 4.24
N GLY A 41 5.49 3.24 3.73
CA GLY A 41 5.65 4.67 3.98
C GLY A 41 4.44 5.50 3.54
N HIS A 42 3.85 5.20 2.38
CA HIS A 42 2.62 5.86 1.93
C HIS A 42 1.42 5.50 2.80
N LEU A 43 1.25 4.23 3.17
CA LEU A 43 0.16 3.82 4.06
C LEU A 43 0.26 4.48 5.44
N ASN A 44 1.48 4.59 5.99
CA ASN A 44 1.71 5.31 7.24
C ASN A 44 1.40 6.81 7.11
N ASN A 45 1.76 7.43 5.99
CA ASN A 45 1.39 8.83 5.73
C ASN A 45 -0.13 9.01 5.65
N ASP A 46 -0.85 8.09 5.00
CA ASP A 46 -2.32 8.10 4.96
C ASP A 46 -2.93 7.94 6.37
N MET A 47 -2.34 7.11 7.23
CA MET A 47 -2.77 6.97 8.63
C MET A 47 -2.58 8.24 9.47
N LEU A 48 -1.47 8.97 9.25
CA LEU A 48 -1.14 10.16 10.04
C LEU A 48 -1.87 11.41 9.53
N PHE A 49 -1.92 11.59 8.22
CA PHE A 49 -2.31 12.85 7.59
C PHE A 49 -3.53 12.73 6.67
N GLY A 50 -3.97 11.52 6.34
CA GLY A 50 -5.17 11.30 5.52
C GLY A 50 -6.47 11.69 6.22
N THR A 51 -7.53 11.78 5.43
CA THR A 51 -8.92 11.88 5.90
C THR A 51 -9.32 10.67 6.73
N HIS A 52 -10.41 10.75 7.49
CA HIS A 52 -10.91 9.61 8.28
C HIS A 52 -11.09 8.33 7.44
N LYS A 53 -11.54 8.46 6.19
CA LYS A 53 -11.66 7.33 5.26
C LYS A 53 -10.30 6.75 4.89
N GLU A 54 -9.35 7.60 4.52
CA GLU A 54 -8.00 7.18 4.11
C GLU A 54 -7.25 6.51 5.25
N ARG A 55 -7.39 7.01 6.49
CA ARG A 55 -6.80 6.39 7.68
C ARG A 55 -7.29 4.97 7.88
N ARG A 56 -8.61 4.76 7.84
CA ARG A 56 -9.22 3.43 7.99
C ARG A 56 -8.78 2.48 6.88
N GLU A 57 -8.80 2.94 5.64
CA GLU A 57 -8.36 2.15 4.48
C GLU A 57 -6.87 1.80 4.55
N ALA A 58 -6.02 2.69 5.10
CA ALA A 58 -4.59 2.47 5.24
C ALA A 58 -4.25 1.50 6.37
N GLU A 59 -4.95 1.61 7.50
CA GLU A 59 -4.86 0.65 8.60
C GLU A 59 -5.25 -0.76 8.13
N GLU A 60 -6.37 -0.90 7.41
CA GLU A 60 -6.79 -2.18 6.83
C GLU A 60 -5.75 -2.72 5.84
N ALA A 61 -5.20 -1.87 4.97
CA ALA A 61 -4.15 -2.28 4.05
C ALA A 61 -2.88 -2.78 4.77
N LEU A 62 -2.47 -2.13 5.87
CA LEU A 62 -1.31 -2.56 6.66
C LEU A 62 -1.56 -3.88 7.40
N HIS A 63 -2.75 -4.08 7.97
CA HIS A 63 -3.16 -5.36 8.55
C HIS A 63 -3.10 -6.48 7.52
N ARG A 64 -3.65 -6.25 6.31
CA ARG A 64 -3.62 -7.23 5.23
C ARG A 64 -2.20 -7.58 4.80
N LEU A 65 -1.26 -6.63 4.86
CA LEU A 65 0.15 -6.87 4.57
C LEU A 65 0.94 -7.48 5.75
N GLY A 66 0.32 -7.64 6.94
CA GLY A 66 0.94 -8.22 8.13
C GLY A 66 1.87 -7.28 8.90
N PHE A 67 1.67 -5.97 8.80
CA PHE A 67 2.48 -4.96 9.51
C PHE A 67 1.85 -4.48 10.83
N LEU A 68 0.56 -4.76 11.05
CA LEU A 68 -0.23 -4.50 12.26
C LEU A 68 -1.00 -5.77 12.62
#